data_AF-A0A8J3REK4-F1
#
_entry.id   AF-A0A8J3REK4-F1
#
_cell.length_a   1.000
_cell.length_b   1.000
_cell.length_c   1.000
_cell.angle_alpha   90.00
_cell.angle_beta   90.00
_cell.angle_gamma   90.00
#
_symmetry.space_group_name_H-M   'P 1'
#
loop_
_entity.id
_entity.type
_entity.pdbx_description
1 polymer ?
#
loop_
_entity_poly.entity_id
_entity_poly.type
_entity_poly.pdbx_seq_one_letter_code
_entity_poly.pdbx_strand_id
1 'polypeptide(L)' 'MRDDGHERAADLLQRDFTAMHPNQRWVGDFTHVMTWAGVVYVLVTWNQIWRRVVLSRVISAR' A
#
# COMPACT_ATOMS: atom_id res chain seq x y z
N MET A 1 -13.57 9.98 -10.20
CA MET A 1 -14.56 10.52 -9.24
C MET A 1 -14.24 9.89 -7.90
N ARG A 2 -13.81 10.68 -6.92
CA ARG A 2 -13.53 10.21 -5.57
C ARG A 2 -14.88 10.01 -4.88
N ASP A 3 -15.12 8.85 -4.29
CA ASP A 3 -16.33 8.62 -3.51
C ASP A 3 -16.09 9.16 -2.10
N ASP A 4 -16.57 10.38 -1.85
CA ASP A 4 -16.43 11.06 -0.57
C ASP A 4 -17.49 10.61 0.47
N GLY A 5 -18.43 9.74 0.06
CA GLY A 5 -19.49 9.22 0.95
C GLY A 5 -19.05 8.06 1.84
N HIS A 6 -17.88 7.46 1.59
CA HIS A 6 -17.34 6.40 2.42
C HIS A 6 -16.53 6.97 3.59
N GLU A 7 -16.98 6.70 4.82
CA GLU A 7 -16.23 7.02 6.02
C GLU A 7 -14.92 6.22 6.02
N ARG A 8 -13.78 6.95 6.06
CA ARG A 8 -12.47 6.32 6.11
C ARG A 8 -12.31 5.64 7.48
N ALA A 9 -11.87 4.39 7.48
CA ALA A 9 -11.53 3.69 8.71
C ALA A 9 -10.54 4.51 9.56
N ALA A 10 -10.85 4.64 10.85
CA ALA A 10 -9.99 5.36 11.80
C ALA A 10 -8.63 4.67 11.93
N ASP A 11 -7.54 5.46 11.97
CA ASP A 11 -6.22 4.93 12.30
C ASP A 11 -6.09 4.72 13.81
N LEU A 12 -6.51 3.54 14.26
CA LEU A 12 -6.49 3.15 15.67
C LEU A 12 -5.07 3.11 16.26
N LEU A 13 -4.05 3.02 15.42
CA LEU A 13 -2.66 2.87 15.84
C LEU A 13 -1.89 4.19 15.83
N GLN A 14 -2.53 5.28 15.40
CA GLN A 14 -1.95 6.64 15.37
C GLN A 14 -0.54 6.64 14.77
N ARG A 15 -0.38 5.97 13.62
CA ARG A 15 0.93 5.77 13.02
C ARG A 15 1.41 7.07 12.42
N ASP A 16 2.57 7.51 12.88
CA ASP A 16 3.24 8.63 12.26
C ASP A 16 3.99 8.14 11.00
N PHE A 17 3.62 8.67 9.84
CA PHE A 17 4.28 8.39 8.57
C PHE A 17 5.20 9.54 8.12
N THR A 18 5.42 10.54 8.99
CA THR A 18 6.24 11.72 8.71
C THR A 18 7.72 11.35 8.63
N ALA A 19 8.33 11.61 7.48
CA ALA A 19 9.78 11.49 7.28
C ALA A 19 10.40 12.87 7.07
N MET A 20 11.59 13.12 7.65
CA MET A 20 12.38 14.34 7.40
C MET A 20 13.47 14.11 6.35
N HIS A 21 13.90 12.86 6.16
CA HIS A 21 14.88 12.46 5.17
C HIS A 21 14.44 11.22 4.38
N PRO A 22 14.93 11.07 3.14
CA PRO A 22 14.86 9.84 2.37
C PRO A 22 15.07 8.56 3.19
N ASN A 23 14.30 7.51 2.88
CA ASN A 23 14.44 6.17 3.43
C ASN A 23 14.25 6.01 4.95
N GLN A 24 13.77 7.04 5.67
CA GLN A 24 13.52 6.96 7.11
C GLN A 24 12.25 6.19 7.47
N ARG A 25 11.19 6.31 6.66
CA ARG A 25 9.93 5.58 6.86
C ARG A 25 9.41 5.05 5.54
N TRP A 26 8.90 3.82 5.60
CA TRP A 26 8.29 3.12 4.48
C TRP A 26 6.95 2.57 4.91
N VAL A 27 5.98 2.67 4.02
CA VAL A 27 4.65 2.09 4.19
C VAL A 27 4.52 0.94 3.19
N GLY A 28 4.13 -0.22 3.69
CA GLY A 28 3.84 -1.39 2.87
C GLY A 28 2.35 -1.72 2.90
N ASP A 29 1.83 -2.17 1.76
CA ASP A 29 0.52 -2.80 1.67
C ASP A 29 0.62 -4.16 0.97
N PHE A 30 -0.26 -5.08 1.35
CA PHE A 30 -0.39 -6.39 0.72
C PHE A 30 -1.83 -6.61 0.28
N THR A 31 -2.04 -6.65 -1.03
CA THR A 31 -3.38 -6.79 -1.61
C THR A 31 -3.54 -8.15 -2.29
N HIS A 32 -4.67 -8.81 -2.04
CA HIS A 32 -5.08 -10.00 -2.78
C HIS A 32 -6.04 -9.61 -3.89
N VAL A 33 -5.70 -9.98 -5.12
CA VAL A 33 -6.53 -9.72 -6.30
C VAL A 33 -7.01 -11.06 -6.85
N MET A 34 -8.33 -11.28 -6.78
CA MET A 34 -8.95 -12.43 -7.45
C MET A 34 -8.99 -12.18 -8.96
N THR A 35 -8.52 -13.15 -9.73
CA THR A 35 -8.60 -13.15 -11.19
C THR A 35 -9.26 -14.44 -11.67
N TRP A 36 -9.68 -14.46 -12.93
CA TRP A 36 -10.25 -15.65 -13.58
C TRP A 36 -9.29 -16.85 -13.58
N ALA A 37 -7.99 -16.61 -13.48
CA ALA A 37 -6.95 -17.63 -13.50
C ALA A 37 -6.37 -17.96 -12.11
N GLY A 38 -6.94 -17.40 -11.03
CA GLY A 38 -6.46 -17.60 -9.66
C GLY A 38 -6.20 -16.29 -8.91
N VAL A 39 -5.55 -16.40 -7.75
CA VAL A 39 -5.27 -15.25 -6.88
C VAL A 39 -3.86 -14.70 -7.14
N VAL A 40 -3.78 -13.39 -7.28
CA VAL A 40 -2.54 -12.64 -7.38
C VAL A 40 -2.31 -11.84 -6.10
N TYR A 41 -1.11 -11.95 -5.56
CA TYR A 41 -0.66 -11.26 -4.37
C TYR A 41 0.28 -10.12 -4.79
N VAL A 42 -0.08 -8.89 -4.45
CA VAL A 42 0.68 -7.68 -4.79
C VAL A 42 1.26 -7.07 -3.52
N LEU A 43 2.59 -6.89 -3.52
CA LEU A 43 3.31 -6.17 -2.48
C LEU A 43 3.71 -4.79 -3.00
N VAL A 44 3.22 -3.74 -2.35
CA VAL A 44 3.53 -2.35 -2.68
C VAL A 44 4.29 -1.72 -1.52
N THR A 45 5.38 -1.00 -1.81
CA THR A 45 6.07 -0.19 -0.80
C THR A 45 6.23 1.24 -1.31
N TRP A 46 5.92 2.21 -0.44
CA TRP A 46 6.00 3.64 -0.75
C TRP A 46 6.65 4.40 0.40
N ASN A 47 7.24 5.56 0.09
CA ASN A 47 7.74 6.50 1.08
C ASN A 47 7.17 7.91 0.83
N GLN A 48 7.03 8.70 1.89
CA GLN A 48 6.36 10.00 1.83
C GLN A 48 7.13 11.05 1.01
N ILE A 49 8.46 11.12 1.16
CA ILE A 49 9.30 12.19 0.58
C ILE A 49 9.49 12.04 -0.93
N TRP A 50 9.67 10.81 -1.43
CA TRP A 50 10.01 10.61 -2.84
C TRP A 50 8.80 10.53 -3.76
N ARG A 51 7.59 10.43 -3.18
CA ARG A 51 6.37 10.05 -3.90
C ARG A 51 6.63 8.93 -4.93
N ARG A 52 7.39 7.90 -4.53
CA ARG A 52 7.81 6.79 -5.41
C ARG A 52 7.22 5.47 -4.93
N VAL A 53 6.48 4.80 -5.81
CA VAL A 53 5.99 3.42 -5.59
C VAL A 53 7.11 2.51 -6.05
N VAL A 54 7.52 1.60 -5.16
CA VAL A 54 8.30 0.44 -5.55
C VAL A 54 7.38 -0.76 -5.47
N LEU A 55 7.10 -1.36 -6.63
CA LEU A 55 6.51 -2.68 -6.70
C LEU A 55 7.66 -3.69 -6.63
N SER A 56 7.69 -4.49 -5.56
CA SER A 56 8.78 -5.43 -5.36
C SER A 56 8.47 -6.78 -6.00
N ARG A 57 7.27 -7.32 -5.79
CA ARG A 57 6.93 -8.66 -6.26
C ARG A 57 5.43 -8.84 -6.45
N VAL A 58 5.10 -9.54 -7.53
CA VAL A 58 3.78 -10.10 -7.80
C VAL A 58 3.95 -11.62 -7.77
N ILE A 59 3.17 -12.29 -6.93
CA ILE A 59 3.18 -13.75 -6.81
C ILE A 59 1.77 -14.24 -7.16
N SER A 60 1.68 -15.18 -8.08
CA SER A 60 0.44 -15.90 -8.35
C SER A 60 0.47 -17.22 -7.60
N ALA A 61 -0.58 -17.50 -6.84
CA ALA A 61 -0.84 -18.85 -6.37
C ALA A 61 -1.60 -19.60 -7.49
N ARG A 62 -1.06 -20.75 -7.89
CA ARG A 62 -1.78 -21.72 -8.73
C ARG A 62 -2.73 -22.54 -7.87
#